data_AF-A0A7V9SHJ9-F1
#
_entry.id   AF-A0A7V9SHJ9-F1
#
_cell.length_a   1.000
_cell.length_b   1.000
_cell.length_c   1.000
_cell.angle_alpha   90.00
_cell.angle_beta   90.00
_cell.angle_gamma   90.00
#
_symmetry.space_group_name_H-M   'P 1'
#
loop_
_entity.id
_entity.type
_entity.pdbx_description
1 polymer ?
#
loop_
_entity_poly.entity_id
_entity_poly.type
_entity_poly.pdbx_seq_one_letter_code
_entity_poly.pdbx_strand_id
1 'polypeptide(L)'
;PEALDGPARDNRGGGSDDIGDVSWNVPTVTLRFPSNIPGLPGHNWADAIAMATPIAHKGASAGAKVQAMTLLDLLLKPALIESAWTYFRDEQTRTIKYEPLIRQQDRPAIEMNKDLMEKYRPEMRKHYYDPSRYKTYLEQLGIEYPTVR
;
A
#
# COMPACT_ATOMS: atom_id res chain seq x y z
N PRO A 1 35.24 -13.06 -17.11
CA PRO A 1 33.98 -12.37 -16.76
C PRO A 1 32.79 -13.26 -17.13
N GLU A 2 32.04 -13.71 -16.13
CA GLU A 2 30.83 -14.50 -16.34
C GLU A 2 29.79 -13.60 -17.03
N ALA A 3 29.21 -14.07 -18.13
CA ALA A 3 28.24 -13.31 -18.89
C ALA A 3 26.96 -13.14 -18.05
N LEU A 4 26.39 -11.93 -18.05
CA LEU A 4 25.12 -11.68 -17.38
C LEU A 4 24.02 -12.49 -18.09
N ASP A 5 23.34 -13.36 -17.35
CA ASP A 5 22.17 -14.06 -17.87
C ASP A 5 21.01 -13.09 -18.15
N GLY A 6 20.21 -13.43 -19.16
CA GLY A 6 19.00 -12.70 -19.51
C GLY A 6 17.94 -12.75 -18.40
N PRO A 7 16.86 -11.95 -18.51
CA PRO A 7 15.81 -11.92 -17.49
C PRO A 7 15.22 -13.31 -17.26
N ALA A 8 14.90 -13.61 -16.00
CA ALA A 8 14.32 -14.89 -15.61
C ALA A 8 13.07 -15.20 -16.45
N ARG A 9 13.02 -16.41 -17.02
CA ARG A 9 11.91 -16.85 -17.90
C ARG A 9 10.57 -16.96 -17.18
N ASP A 10 10.60 -17.10 -15.86
CA ASP A 10 9.43 -17.19 -15.00
C ASP A 10 9.32 -15.89 -14.18
N ASN A 11 8.67 -14.87 -14.76
CA ASN A 11 8.38 -13.64 -14.05
C ASN A 11 7.19 -13.88 -13.13
N ARG A 12 7.46 -14.20 -11.86
CA ARG A 12 6.42 -14.40 -10.84
C ARG A 12 5.69 -13.11 -10.45
N GLY A 13 6.13 -11.95 -10.95
CA GLY A 13 5.50 -10.67 -10.69
C GLY A 13 5.42 -10.32 -9.20
N GLY A 14 4.80 -9.18 -8.89
CA GLY A 14 4.58 -8.73 -7.52
C GLY A 14 4.17 -7.28 -7.47
N GLY A 15 3.65 -6.84 -6.33
CA GLY A 15 3.48 -5.42 -6.04
C GLY A 15 4.86 -4.74 -5.94
N SER A 16 4.94 -3.49 -6.37
CA SER A 16 6.12 -2.64 -6.16
C SER A 16 5.79 -1.67 -5.04
N ASP A 17 6.26 -1.99 -3.84
CA ASP A 17 5.89 -1.32 -2.59
C ASP A 17 7.10 -1.31 -1.64
N ASP A 18 7.25 -0.25 -0.84
CA ASP A 18 8.40 -0.05 0.06
C ASP A 18 8.45 -1.07 1.21
N ILE A 19 7.33 -1.76 1.47
CA ILE A 19 7.27 -2.89 2.39
C ILE A 19 8.25 -4.01 2.00
N GLY A 20 8.66 -4.09 0.74
CA GLY A 20 9.70 -5.01 0.28
C GLY A 20 10.98 -4.85 1.11
N ASP A 21 11.54 -3.64 1.17
CA ASP A 21 12.73 -3.32 1.96
C ASP A 21 12.48 -3.52 3.47
N VAL A 22 11.32 -3.09 3.98
CA VAL A 22 11.00 -3.19 5.41
C VAL A 22 10.90 -4.66 5.87
N SER A 23 10.25 -5.52 5.07
CA SER A 23 9.99 -6.92 5.41
C SER A 23 11.25 -7.79 5.45
N TRP A 24 12.37 -7.29 4.93
CA TRP A 24 13.69 -7.92 5.06
C TRP A 24 14.49 -7.46 6.28
N ASN A 25 14.01 -6.45 7.01
CA ASN A 25 14.67 -5.91 8.20
C ASN A 25 13.94 -6.25 9.51
N VAL A 26 12.62 -6.42 9.45
CA VAL A 26 11.78 -6.72 10.63
C VAL A 26 10.66 -7.72 10.30
N PRO A 27 10.20 -8.54 11.26
CA PRO A 27 9.02 -9.38 11.09
C PRO A 27 7.83 -8.52 10.65
N THR A 28 7.25 -8.87 9.51
CA THR A 28 6.24 -8.04 8.84
C THR A 28 5.06 -8.90 8.42
N VAL A 29 3.85 -8.37 8.62
CA VAL A 29 2.61 -8.96 8.12
C VAL A 29 1.84 -7.90 7.34
N THR A 30 1.32 -8.29 6.18
CA THR A 30 0.51 -7.42 5.31
C THR A 30 -0.94 -7.90 5.27
N LEU A 31 -1.89 -6.98 5.28
CA LEU A 31 -3.31 -7.29 5.15
C LEU A 31 -3.84 -6.81 3.79
N ARG A 32 -4.43 -7.73 3.02
CA ARG A 32 -5.30 -7.38 1.90
C ARG A 32 -6.76 -7.41 2.37
N PHE A 33 -7.51 -6.36 2.09
CA PHE A 33 -8.91 -6.22 2.52
C PHE A 33 -9.81 -5.79 1.33
N PRO A 34 -11.13 -6.07 1.36
CA PRO A 34 -12.01 -5.89 0.22
C PRO A 34 -12.51 -4.44 0.09
N SER A 35 -11.65 -3.54 -0.38
CA SER A 35 -11.95 -2.11 -0.56
C SER A 35 -12.01 -1.65 -2.02
N ASN A 36 -11.92 -2.58 -2.98
CA ASN A 36 -12.02 -2.29 -4.40
C ASN A 36 -12.89 -3.34 -5.12
N ILE A 37 -13.29 -3.05 -6.35
CA ILE A 37 -14.13 -3.91 -7.18
C ILE A 37 -13.29 -5.10 -7.70
N PRO A 38 -13.73 -6.36 -7.51
CA PRO A 38 -12.99 -7.53 -8.00
C PRO A 38 -12.81 -7.55 -9.52
N GLY A 39 -11.64 -8.00 -9.98
CA GLY A 39 -11.36 -8.24 -11.40
C GLY A 39 -11.01 -7.00 -12.22
N LEU A 40 -10.81 -5.84 -11.58
CA LEU A 40 -10.34 -4.64 -12.27
C LEU A 40 -8.84 -4.73 -12.62
N PRO A 41 -8.39 -3.97 -13.64
CA PRO A 41 -7.01 -4.05 -14.14
C PRO A 41 -5.93 -3.63 -13.14
N GLY A 42 -6.25 -2.81 -12.13
CA GLY A 42 -5.25 -2.15 -11.28
C GLY A 42 -4.58 -0.99 -12.00
N HIS A 43 -4.20 0.07 -11.26
CA HIS A 43 -3.59 1.28 -11.82
C HIS A 43 -4.39 1.91 -12.98
N ASN A 44 -5.70 1.68 -13.04
CA ASN A 44 -6.59 2.17 -14.09
C ASN A 44 -7.64 3.13 -13.50
N TRP A 45 -8.17 4.04 -14.33
CA TRP A 45 -9.20 4.98 -13.90
C TRP A 45 -10.47 4.28 -13.40
N ALA A 46 -10.77 3.07 -13.90
CA ALA A 46 -11.88 2.25 -13.42
C ALA A 46 -11.72 1.86 -11.95
N ASP A 47 -10.50 1.53 -11.50
CA ASP A 47 -10.19 1.22 -10.10
C ASP A 47 -10.39 2.43 -9.18
N ALA A 48 -10.14 3.64 -9.68
CA ALA A 48 -10.30 4.87 -8.91
C ALA A 48 -11.76 5.16 -8.56
N ILE A 49 -12.72 4.67 -9.34
CA ILE A 49 -14.16 4.86 -9.09
C ILE A 49 -14.56 4.26 -7.75
N ALA A 50 -13.98 3.11 -7.37
CA ALA A 50 -14.35 2.41 -6.15
C ALA A 50 -14.20 3.30 -4.90
N MET A 51 -13.21 4.21 -4.90
CA MET A 51 -12.95 5.14 -3.79
C MET A 51 -14.09 6.12 -3.53
N ALA A 52 -14.93 6.38 -4.53
CA ALA A 52 -16.13 7.22 -4.41
C ALA A 52 -17.38 6.41 -4.05
N THR A 53 -17.28 5.11 -3.74
CA THR A 53 -18.43 4.26 -3.47
C THR A 53 -18.38 3.64 -2.06
N PRO A 54 -19.52 3.18 -1.52
CA PRO A 54 -19.57 2.52 -0.21
C PRO A 54 -18.62 1.32 -0.03
N ILE A 55 -18.16 0.66 -1.11
CA ILE A 55 -17.28 -0.51 -1.02
C ILE A 55 -15.93 -0.15 -0.38
N ALA A 56 -15.34 0.98 -0.77
CA ALA A 56 -14.05 1.42 -0.25
C ALA A 56 -14.14 1.73 1.24
N HIS A 57 -15.21 2.43 1.65
CA HIS A 57 -15.42 2.81 3.05
C HIS A 57 -15.71 1.59 3.94
N LYS A 58 -16.61 0.70 3.52
CA LYS A 58 -16.92 -0.52 4.27
C LYS A 58 -15.70 -1.45 4.36
N GLY A 59 -15.01 -1.64 3.24
CA GLY A 59 -13.79 -2.44 3.18
C GLY A 59 -12.68 -1.89 4.06
N ALA A 60 -12.39 -0.59 3.98
CA ALA A 60 -11.38 0.07 4.80
C ALA A 60 -11.74 0.01 6.29
N SER A 61 -13.00 0.24 6.67
CA SER A 61 -13.43 0.09 8.07
C SER A 61 -13.26 -1.34 8.58
N ALA A 62 -13.54 -2.36 7.75
CA ALA A 62 -13.30 -3.75 8.12
C ALA A 62 -11.80 -4.05 8.26
N GLY A 63 -10.98 -3.61 7.29
CA GLY A 63 -9.53 -3.76 7.32
C GLY A 63 -8.90 -3.09 8.55
N ALA A 64 -9.34 -1.88 8.89
CA ALA A 64 -8.87 -1.15 10.08
C ALA A 64 -9.20 -1.90 11.38
N LYS A 65 -10.38 -2.52 11.49
CA LYS A 65 -10.72 -3.37 12.64
C LYS A 65 -9.79 -4.57 12.75
N VAL A 66 -9.50 -5.25 11.63
CA VAL A 66 -8.54 -6.37 11.62
C VAL A 66 -7.16 -5.91 12.07
N GLN A 67 -6.64 -4.81 11.50
CA GLN A 67 -5.34 -4.27 11.92
C GLN A 67 -5.30 -3.89 13.40
N ALA A 68 -6.34 -3.24 13.92
CA ALA A 68 -6.42 -2.87 15.34
C ALA A 68 -6.43 -4.11 16.25
N MET A 69 -7.20 -5.14 15.91
CA MET A 69 -7.25 -6.38 16.68
C MET A 69 -5.92 -7.15 16.60
N THR A 70 -5.26 -7.17 15.43
CA THR A 70 -3.90 -7.74 15.29
C THR A 70 -2.90 -6.99 16.17
N LEU A 71 -2.94 -5.66 16.21
CA LEU A 71 -2.07 -4.88 17.08
C LEU A 71 -2.32 -5.21 18.56
N LEU A 72 -3.59 -5.32 18.97
CA LEU A 72 -3.94 -5.73 20.34
C LEU A 72 -3.38 -7.12 20.66
N ASP A 73 -3.49 -8.09 19.76
CA ASP A 73 -2.90 -9.41 19.96
C ASP A 73 -1.39 -9.34 20.14
N LEU A 74 -0.68 -8.56 19.32
CA LEU A 74 0.77 -8.38 19.43
C LEU A 74 1.18 -7.71 20.75
N LEU A 75 0.41 -6.74 21.24
CA LEU A 75 0.68 -6.03 22.49
C LEU A 75 0.34 -6.87 23.73
N LEU A 76 -0.72 -7.67 23.67
CA LEU A 76 -1.23 -8.43 24.82
C LEU A 76 -0.63 -9.84 24.93
N LYS A 77 -0.04 -10.36 23.84
CA LYS A 77 0.55 -11.71 23.79
C LYS A 77 2.02 -11.63 23.35
N PRO A 78 2.95 -11.28 24.25
CA PRO A 78 4.36 -11.08 23.89
C PRO A 78 5.02 -12.32 23.27
N ALA A 79 4.52 -13.52 23.58
CA ALA A 79 4.98 -14.76 22.94
C ALA A 79 4.83 -14.76 21.41
N LEU A 80 3.85 -14.02 20.85
CA LEU A 80 3.69 -13.87 19.39
C LEU A 80 4.86 -13.08 18.78
N ILE A 81 5.29 -12.01 19.46
CA ILE A 81 6.44 -11.21 19.04
C ILE A 81 7.71 -12.05 19.04
N GLU A 82 7.96 -12.79 20.13
CA GLU A 82 9.12 -13.69 20.22
C GLU A 82 9.09 -14.75 19.12
N SER A 83 7.93 -15.38 18.89
CA SER A 83 7.78 -16.39 17.84
C SER A 83 8.04 -15.82 16.44
N ALA A 84 7.53 -14.62 16.15
CA ALA A 84 7.74 -13.95 14.88
C ALA A 84 9.23 -13.62 14.65
N TRP A 85 9.91 -13.17 15.69
CA TRP A 85 11.34 -12.87 15.65
C TRP A 85 12.22 -14.13 15.50
N THR A 86 11.86 -15.22 16.17
CA THR A 86 12.51 -16.53 16.01
C THR A 86 12.39 -17.00 14.56
N TYR A 87 11.18 -17.04 14.01
CA TYR A 87 10.99 -17.39 12.60
C TYR A 87 11.79 -16.48 11.65
N PHE A 88 11.73 -15.17 11.90
CA PHE A 88 12.42 -14.20 11.05
C PHE A 88 13.93 -14.46 10.99
N ARG A 89 14.59 -14.64 12.14
CA ARG A 89 16.05 -14.84 12.21
C ARG A 89 16.48 -16.25 11.80
N ASP A 90 15.76 -17.24 12.29
CA ASP A 90 16.21 -18.63 12.25
C ASP A 90 15.74 -19.35 10.98
N GLU A 91 14.69 -18.86 10.32
CA GLU A 91 14.16 -19.43 9.08
C GLU A 91 14.27 -18.45 7.91
N GLN A 92 13.62 -17.27 7.99
CA GLN A 92 13.48 -16.36 6.85
C GLN A 92 14.83 -15.73 6.41
N THR A 93 15.61 -15.22 7.36
CA THR A 93 16.87 -14.52 7.08
C THR A 93 18.11 -15.35 7.46
N ARG A 94 17.95 -16.65 7.75
CA ARG A 94 19.03 -17.51 8.26
C ARG A 94 20.31 -17.44 7.43
N THR A 95 20.16 -17.40 6.11
CA THR A 95 21.28 -17.41 5.15
C THR A 95 21.30 -16.18 4.25
N ILE A 96 20.38 -15.24 4.46
CA ILE A 96 20.22 -14.07 3.60
C ILE A 96 20.43 -12.83 4.46
N LYS A 97 21.42 -12.02 4.08
CA LYS A 97 21.59 -10.66 4.59
C LYS A 97 21.10 -9.69 3.54
N TYR A 98 20.05 -8.95 3.87
CA TYR A 98 19.48 -7.97 2.98
C TYR A 98 20.37 -6.72 2.87
N GLU A 99 20.57 -6.25 1.65
CA GLU A 99 21.20 -4.97 1.35
C GLU A 99 20.22 -4.19 0.45
N PRO A 100 19.79 -2.98 0.86
CA PRO A 100 18.88 -2.17 0.05
C PRO A 100 19.48 -1.89 -1.33
N LEU A 101 18.63 -1.94 -2.36
CA LEU A 101 19.04 -1.54 -3.72
C LEU A 101 19.30 -0.03 -3.81
N ILE A 102 18.65 0.74 -2.94
CA ILE A 102 18.77 2.19 -2.84
C ILE A 102 19.97 2.55 -1.96
N ARG A 103 20.90 3.31 -2.51
CA ARG A 103 22.09 3.81 -1.81
C ARG A 103 21.76 5.06 -1.01
N GLN A 104 22.59 5.38 -0.03
CA GLN A 104 22.40 6.55 0.83
C GLN A 104 22.34 7.88 0.04
N GLN A 105 23.06 7.96 -1.08
CA GLN A 105 23.10 9.14 -1.95
C GLN A 105 21.98 9.18 -3.00
N ASP A 106 21.26 8.08 -3.21
CA ASP A 106 20.21 8.02 -4.22
C ASP A 106 19.08 8.97 -3.83
N ARG A 107 18.57 9.71 -4.81
CA ARG A 107 17.44 10.63 -4.63
C ARG A 107 16.29 10.20 -5.53
N PRO A 108 15.03 10.38 -5.08
CA PRO A 108 13.89 10.13 -5.95
C PRO A 108 13.98 11.03 -7.20
N ALA A 109 13.72 10.45 -8.36
CA ALA A 109 13.74 11.12 -9.66
C ALA A 109 12.48 12.01 -9.85
N ILE A 110 12.36 13.04 -9.02
CA ILE A 110 11.19 13.94 -8.96
C ILE A 110 11.02 14.79 -10.22
N GLU A 111 12.06 14.89 -11.04
CA GLU A 111 12.10 15.63 -12.30
C GLU A 111 11.37 14.91 -13.44
N MET A 112 11.25 13.58 -13.40
CA MET A 112 10.74 12.78 -14.53
C MET A 112 9.33 13.18 -14.96
N ASN A 113 8.50 13.62 -14.02
CA ASN A 113 7.11 14.00 -14.26
C ASN A 113 6.86 15.51 -14.14
N LYS A 114 7.91 16.33 -14.05
CA LYS A 114 7.79 17.75 -13.74
C LYS A 114 6.87 18.48 -14.72
N ASP A 115 7.13 18.38 -16.01
CA ASP A 115 6.37 19.10 -17.04
C ASP A 115 4.89 18.68 -17.07
N LEU A 116 4.61 17.39 -16.93
CA LEU A 116 3.24 16.86 -16.84
C LEU A 116 2.54 17.40 -15.59
N MET A 117 3.23 17.40 -14.45
CA MET A 117 2.65 17.87 -13.20
C MET A 117 2.43 19.38 -13.24
N GLU A 118 3.33 20.18 -13.80
CA GLU A 118 3.12 21.62 -13.99
C GLU A 118 1.91 21.91 -14.88
N LYS A 119 1.74 21.14 -15.96
CA LYS A 119 0.60 21.27 -16.86
C LYS A 119 -0.74 20.91 -16.20
N TYR A 120 -0.80 19.77 -15.50
CA TYR A 120 -2.09 19.20 -15.05
C TYR A 120 -2.44 19.50 -13.59
N ARG A 121 -1.47 19.82 -12.71
CA ARG A 121 -1.74 20.10 -11.30
C ARG A 121 -2.74 21.23 -11.08
N PRO A 122 -2.72 22.35 -11.83
CA PRO A 122 -3.71 23.42 -11.65
C PRO A 122 -5.15 22.92 -11.90
N GLU A 123 -5.37 22.09 -12.91
CA GLU A 123 -6.67 21.50 -13.21
C GLU A 123 -7.08 20.48 -12.14
N MET A 124 -6.15 19.59 -11.74
CA MET A 124 -6.42 18.62 -10.68
C MET A 124 -6.83 19.27 -9.36
N ARG A 125 -6.17 20.37 -8.97
CA ARG A 125 -6.43 21.08 -7.69
C ARG A 125 -7.86 21.58 -7.57
N LYS A 126 -8.53 21.90 -8.68
CA LYS A 126 -9.94 22.33 -8.69
C LYS A 126 -10.88 21.23 -8.19
N HIS A 127 -10.44 19.96 -8.24
CA HIS A 127 -11.21 18.79 -7.84
C HIS A 127 -10.76 18.19 -6.52
N TYR A 128 -9.74 18.77 -5.87
CA TYR A 128 -9.27 18.27 -4.58
C TYR A 128 -10.36 18.43 -3.53
N TYR A 129 -10.33 17.54 -2.54
CA TYR A 129 -11.22 17.61 -1.40
C TYR A 129 -11.01 18.92 -0.64
N ASP A 130 -12.09 19.68 -0.42
CA ASP A 130 -12.12 20.94 0.31
C ASP A 130 -12.75 20.71 1.70
N PRO A 131 -11.93 20.45 2.73
CA PRO A 131 -12.42 20.20 4.09
C PRO A 131 -13.00 21.45 4.77
N SER A 132 -12.86 22.64 4.18
CA SER A 132 -13.47 23.87 4.71
C SER A 132 -14.95 23.99 4.34
N ARG A 133 -15.37 23.29 3.28
CA ARG A 133 -16.74 23.33 2.74
C ARG A 133 -17.54 22.07 3.01
N TYR A 134 -16.86 20.93 3.08
CA TYR A 134 -17.49 19.62 3.23
C TYR A 134 -16.83 18.86 4.39
N LYS A 135 -17.63 18.10 5.15
CA LYS A 135 -17.12 17.28 6.25
C LYS A 135 -16.44 16.01 5.75
N THR A 136 -16.85 15.50 4.59
CA THR A 136 -16.25 14.31 3.98
C THR A 136 -16.12 14.44 2.46
N TYR A 137 -15.22 13.67 1.86
CA TYR A 137 -15.10 13.62 0.40
C TYR A 137 -16.38 13.12 -0.29
N LEU A 138 -17.11 12.19 0.32
CA LEU A 138 -18.39 11.72 -0.21
C LEU A 138 -19.44 12.83 -0.25
N GLU A 139 -19.47 13.68 0.78
CA GLU A 139 -20.35 14.86 0.81
C GLU A 139 -20.01 15.84 -0.32
N GLN A 140 -18.71 16.09 -0.58
CA GLN A 140 -18.27 16.91 -1.72
C GLN A 140 -18.74 16.33 -3.06
N LEU A 141 -18.83 15.01 -3.19
CA LEU A 141 -19.32 14.33 -4.38
C LEU A 141 -20.85 14.24 -4.44
N GLY A 142 -21.58 14.74 -3.45
CA GLY A 142 -23.05 14.61 -3.37
C GLY A 142 -23.51 13.19 -3.06
N ILE A 143 -22.66 12.36 -2.46
CA ILE A 143 -22.93 10.96 -2.15
C ILE A 143 -23.33 10.84 -0.68
N GLU A 144 -24.57 10.43 -0.44
CA GLU A 144 -25.06 10.14 0.90
C GLU A 144 -24.43 8.84 1.42
N TYR A 145 -23.77 8.88 2.58
CA TYR A 145 -23.18 7.71 3.23
C TYR A 145 -23.13 7.88 4.76
N PRO A 146 -23.38 6.83 5.56
CA PRO A 146 -23.77 5.49 5.14
C PRO A 146 -25.18 5.47 4.55
N THR A 147 -25.40 4.76 3.44
CA THR A 147 -26.70 4.64 2.76
C THR A 147 -27.73 3.77 3.51
N VAL A 148 -27.52 3.57 4.81
CA VAL A 148 -28.22 2.70 5.77
C VAL A 148 -29.19 1.66 5.18
N ARG A 149 -28.78 0.39 5.22
CA ARG A 149 -29.43 -0.66 6.02
C ARG A 149 -28.39 -1.71 6.39
#